data_AF-A0A8T8HVW1-F1
#
_entry.id   AF-A0A8T8HVW1-F1
#
_cell.length_a   1.000
_cell.length_b   1.000
_cell.length_c   1.000
_cell.angle_alpha   90.00
_cell.angle_beta   90.00
_cell.angle_gamma   90.00
#
_symmetry.space_group_name_H-M   'P 1'
#
loop_
_entity.id
_entity.type
_entity.pdbx_description
1 polymer ?
#
loop_
_entity_poly.entity_id
_entity_poly.type
_entity_poly.pdbx_seq_one_letter_code
_entity_poly.pdbx_strand_id
1 'polypeptide(L)' 'MSATARDDVQRCLEGVGFPASRDDLLDAAIRRGDPTAVQALREIPEAEYASLADVVRAVAPDGPGR' A
#
# COMPACT_ATOMS: atom_id res chain seq x y z
N MET A 1 -9.26 8.24 12.24
CA MET A 1 -9.88 8.24 10.90
C MET A 1 -9.00 7.40 9.98
N SER A 2 -9.11 6.06 10.06
CA SER A 2 -8.12 5.14 9.46
C SER A 2 -8.61 4.46 8.18
N ALA A 3 -9.66 5.01 7.54
CA ALA A 3 -10.18 4.52 6.25
C ALA A 3 -9.38 5.08 5.06
N THR A 4 -8.84 6.30 5.17
CA THR A 4 -8.21 7.01 4.04
C THR A 4 -6.98 6.30 3.49
N ALA A 5 -6.13 5.70 4.33
CA ALA A 5 -4.88 5.09 3.88
C ALA A 5 -5.09 3.95 2.87
N ARG A 6 -6.10 3.10 3.06
CA ARG A 6 -6.41 2.01 2.13
C ARG A 6 -6.98 2.52 0.83
N ASP A 7 -7.90 3.46 0.89
CA ASP A 7 -8.49 4.11 -0.29
C ASP A 7 -7.42 4.86 -1.11
N ASP A 8 -6.49 5.52 -0.43
CA ASP A 8 -5.37 6.24 -1.06
C ASP A 8 -4.39 5.25 -1.70
N VAL A 9 -3.99 4.17 -1.02
CA VAL A 9 -3.20 3.08 -1.60
C VAL A 9 -3.92 2.46 -2.80
N GLN A 10 -5.21 2.19 -2.68
CA GLN A 10 -6.02 1.60 -3.75
C GLN A 10 -6.02 2.49 -5.00
N ARG A 11 -6.29 3.78 -4.84
CA ARG A 11 -6.32 4.77 -5.94
C ARG A 11 -4.94 5.00 -6.53
N CYS A 12 -3.92 5.03 -5.68
CA CYS A 12 -2.53 5.25 -6.07
C CYS A 12 -1.98 4.08 -6.89
N LEU A 13 -2.32 2.86 -6.50
CA LEU A 13 -1.87 1.65 -7.18
C LEU A 13 -2.87 1.14 -8.25
N GLU A 14 -3.95 1.88 -8.49
CA GLU A 14 -4.89 1.59 -9.57
C GLU A 14 -4.15 1.67 -10.92
N GLY A 15 -4.03 0.52 -11.60
CA GLY A 15 -3.28 0.37 -12.85
C GLY A 15 -1.85 -0.13 -12.71
N VAL A 16 -1.37 -0.45 -11.51
CA VAL A 16 -0.09 -1.16 -11.33
C VAL A 16 -0.20 -2.58 -11.87
N GLY A 17 0.81 -2.99 -12.65
CA GLY A 17 0.93 -4.37 -13.12
C GLY A 17 1.39 -5.26 -11.97
N PHE A 18 0.55 -6.21 -11.56
CA PHE A 18 0.91 -7.26 -10.60
C PHE A 18 1.42 -8.51 -11.34
N PRO A 19 2.31 -9.32 -10.74
CA PRO A 19 2.84 -9.23 -9.38
C PRO A 19 3.82 -8.07 -9.17
N ALA A 20 3.80 -7.47 -7.98
CA ALA A 20 4.67 -6.35 -7.60
C ALA A 20 5.18 -6.51 -6.17
N SER A 21 6.44 -6.12 -5.94
CA SER A 21 7.08 -6.18 -4.62
C SER A 21 6.71 -4.94 -3.80
N ARG A 22 6.84 -5.02 -2.46
CA ARG A 22 6.65 -3.84 -1.59
C ARG A 22 7.43 -2.61 -2.08
N ASP A 23 8.68 -2.80 -2.51
CA ASP A 23 9.52 -1.71 -3.03
C ASP A 23 8.99 -1.12 -4.36
N ASP A 24 8.48 -1.95 -5.27
CA ASP A 24 7.83 -1.46 -6.51
C ASP A 24 6.59 -0.62 -6.22
N LEU A 25 5.81 -1.04 -5.21
CA LEU A 25 4.63 -0.30 -4.75
C LEU A 25 5.03 1.02 -4.08
N LEU A 26 6.09 1.01 -3.27
CA LEU A 26 6.66 2.20 -2.65
C LEU A 26 7.14 3.19 -3.72
N ASP A 27 7.89 2.73 -4.71
CA ASP A 27 8.35 3.57 -5.82
C ASP A 27 7.20 4.11 -6.67
N ALA A 28 6.13 3.32 -6.88
CA ALA A 28 4.92 3.80 -7.54
C ALA A 28 4.23 4.90 -6.73
N ALA A 29 4.12 4.73 -5.41
CA ALA A 29 3.50 5.70 -4.51
C ALA A 29 4.33 6.98 -4.36
N ILE A 30 5.66 6.87 -4.26
CA ILE A 30 6.59 8.00 -4.24
C ILE A 30 6.49 8.78 -5.56
N ARG A 31 6.47 8.09 -6.71
CA ARG A 31 6.32 8.73 -8.02
C ARG A 31 4.98 9.46 -8.18
N ARG A 32 3.91 8.96 -7.57
CA ARG A 32 2.62 9.66 -7.54
C ARG A 32 2.57 10.81 -6.54
N GLY A 33 3.52 10.88 -5.60
CA GLY A 33 3.57 11.91 -4.57
C GLY A 33 2.53 11.69 -3.47
N ASP A 34 2.22 10.44 -3.14
CA ASP A 34 1.18 10.09 -2.17
C ASP A 34 1.79 9.61 -0.84
N PRO A 35 2.09 10.53 0.11
CA PRO A 35 2.84 10.20 1.32
C PRO A 35 2.07 9.25 2.26
N THR A 36 0.74 9.31 2.25
CA THR A 36 -0.12 8.40 3.02
C THR A 36 0.02 6.98 2.50
N ALA A 37 -0.03 6.79 1.18
CA ALA A 37 0.16 5.48 0.58
C ALA A 37 1.58 4.94 0.84
N VAL A 38 2.61 5.80 0.73
CA VAL A 38 4.00 5.42 1.04
C VAL A 38 4.15 4.96 2.49
N GLN A 39 3.54 5.66 3.44
CA GLN A 39 3.60 5.28 4.85
C GLN A 39 2.92 3.93 5.10
N ALA A 40 1.71 3.74 4.56
CA ALA A 40 0.98 2.47 4.66
C ALA A 40 1.76 1.29 4.04
N LEU A 41 2.36 1.50 2.85
CA LEU A 41 3.18 0.50 2.16
C LEU A 41 4.52 0.21 2.87
N ARG A 42 5.00 1.09 3.74
CA ARG A 42 6.19 0.82 4.58
C ARG A 42 5.87 -0.08 5.77
N GLU A 43 4.61 -0.11 6.22
CA GLU A 43 4.18 -0.89 7.37
C GLU A 43 3.85 -2.34 7.02
N ILE A 44 3.63 -2.64 5.74
CA ILE A 44 3.36 -4.01 5.28
C ILE A 44 4.66 -4.82 5.14
N PRO A 45 4.60 -6.16 5.32
CA PRO A 45 5.76 -7.02 5.13
C PRO A 45 6.29 -6.96 3.69
N GLU A 46 7.60 -7.21 3.54
CA GLU A 46 8.20 -7.43 2.23
C GLU A 46 7.70 -8.77 1.67
N ALA A 47 6.83 -8.70 0.69
CA ALA A 47 6.29 -9.85 -0.01
C ALA A 47 5.97 -9.46 -1.45
N GLU A 48 5.89 -10.47 -2.32
CA GLU A 48 5.33 -10.30 -3.66
C GLU A 48 3.81 -10.31 -3.56
N TYR A 49 3.20 -9.19 -3.90
CA TYR A 49 1.76 -9.06 -3.92
C TYR A 49 1.25 -9.42 -5.30
N ALA A 50 0.32 -10.37 -5.37
CA ALA A 50 -0.27 -10.80 -6.64
C ALA A 50 -1.39 -9.87 -7.14
N SER A 51 -1.90 -8.99 -6.27
CA SER A 51 -2.98 -8.07 -6.62
C SER A 51 -3.08 -6.88 -5.67
N LEU A 52 -3.76 -5.83 -6.13
CA LEU A 52 -4.08 -4.65 -5.33
C LEU A 52 -4.82 -5.00 -4.04
N ALA A 53 -5.76 -5.95 -4.11
CA ALA A 53 -6.53 -6.39 -2.95
C ALA A 53 -5.64 -7.02 -1.87
N ASP A 54 -4.57 -7.72 -2.29
CA ASP A 54 -3.60 -8.32 -1.38
C ASP A 54 -2.81 -7.24 -0.63
N VAL A 55 -2.37 -6.20 -1.36
CA VAL A 55 -1.71 -5.02 -0.77
C VAL A 55 -2.63 -4.32 0.22
N VAL A 56 -3.86 -3.99 -0.18
CA VAL A 56 -4.85 -3.28 0.66
C VAL A 56 -5.21 -4.10 1.90
N ARG A 57 -5.21 -5.44 1.78
CA ARG A 57 -5.44 -6.35 2.91
C ARG A 57 -4.23 -6.43 3.85
N ALA A 58 -3.02 -6.35 3.31
CA ALA A 58 -1.78 -6.30 4.09
C ALA A 58 -1.63 -4.97 4.85
N VAL A 59 -2.13 -3.86 4.29
CA VAL A 59 -2.27 -2.59 4.99
C VAL A 59 -3.30 -2.76 6.12
N ALA A 60 -2.79 -3.07 7.32
CA ALA A 60 -3.59 -3.17 8.53
C ALA A 60 -4.23 -1.79 8.83
N PRO A 61 -5.47 -1.75 9.35
CA PRO A 61 -6.09 -0.51 9.77
C PRO A 61 -5.68 -0.24 11.23
N ASP A 62 -4.40 0.00 11.51
CA ASP A 62 -3.85 -0.01 12.87
C ASP A 62 -4.10 -1.33 13.62
N GLY A 63 -3.04 -2.05 13.98
CA GLY A 63 -3.15 -2.95 15.12
C GLY A 63 -3.32 -2.08 16.39
N PRO A 64 -4.38 -2.23 17.20
CA PRO A 64 -4.40 -1.57 18.50
C PRO A 64 -3.41 -2.32 19.40
N GLY A 65 -2.25 -1.72 19.68
CA GLY A 65 -1.33 -2.33 20.64
C GLY A 65 0.08 -1.75 20.69
N ARG A 66 0.24 -0.50 21.13
CA ARG A 66 1.17 -0.17 22.23
C ARG A 66 1.01 1.26 22.75
#